data_AF-A0A7W7QYZ5-F1
#
_entry.id   AF-A0A7W7QYZ5-F1
#
_cell.length_a   1.000
_cell.length_b   1.000
_cell.length_c   1.000
_cell.angle_alpha   90.00
_cell.angle_beta   90.00
_cell.angle_gamma   90.00
#
_symmetry.space_group_name_H-M   'P 1'
#
loop_
_entity.id
_entity.type
_entity.pdbx_description
1 polymer ?
#
loop_
_entity_poly.entity_id
_entity_poly.type
_entity_poly.pdbx_seq_one_letter_code
_entity_poly.pdbx_strand_id
1 'polypeptide(L)'
;MSENIGAVPKGHVEIRRLGMSNFDHAIDPGFEDRLRNEAVWGRHAARNFNGRVWFENDAFHEQVWCYGHPVAHFSAPTLPKLMEQINNEYGWE
;
A
#
# COMPACT_ATOMS: atom_id res chain seq x y z
N MET A 1 -15.28 7.78 17.38
CA MET A 1 -14.13 8.63 17.02
C MET A 1 -13.66 8.13 15.68
N SER A 2 -13.85 8.91 14.60
CA SER A 2 -13.34 8.53 13.29
C SER A 2 -11.84 8.79 13.29
N GLU A 3 -11.05 7.73 13.50
CA GLU A 3 -9.60 7.79 13.33
C GLU A 3 -9.30 8.26 11.90
N ASN A 4 -8.32 9.14 11.76
CA ASN A 4 -7.87 9.59 10.45
C ASN A 4 -7.11 8.44 9.79
N ILE A 5 -7.80 7.65 8.98
CA ILE A 5 -7.34 6.40 8.35
C ILE A 5 -6.34 6.62 7.20
N GLY A 6 -5.54 7.69 7.24
CA GLY A 6 -4.43 8.00 6.33
C GLY A 6 -4.78 7.92 4.84
N ALA A 7 -5.01 9.04 4.17
CA ALA A 7 -5.30 9.03 2.73
C ALA A 7 -4.04 9.31 1.89
N VAL A 8 -4.04 8.80 0.66
CA VAL A 8 -3.04 9.17 -0.36
C VAL A 8 -2.95 10.71 -0.45
N PRO A 9 -1.74 11.31 -0.33
CA PRO A 9 -1.59 12.75 -0.38
C PRO A 9 -2.06 13.35 -1.70
N LYS A 10 -2.57 14.58 -1.66
CA LYS A 10 -2.99 15.31 -2.87
C LYS A 10 -1.83 15.44 -3.84
N GLY A 11 -2.11 15.27 -5.13
CA GLY A 11 -1.13 15.36 -6.20
C GLY A 11 -0.46 14.04 -6.57
N HIS A 12 -0.63 12.98 -5.77
CA HIS A 12 -0.16 11.66 -6.18
C HIS A 12 -1.06 11.05 -7.27
N VAL A 13 -0.44 10.48 -8.30
CA VAL A 13 -1.14 9.81 -9.40
C VAL A 13 -0.98 8.29 -9.35
N GLU A 14 -2.00 7.56 -9.80
CA GLU A 14 -1.97 6.08 -9.80
C GLU A 14 -0.99 5.55 -10.86
N ILE A 15 -0.08 4.66 -10.45
CA ILE A 15 0.71 3.84 -11.38
C ILE A 15 0.04 2.47 -11.59
N ARG A 16 -0.48 2.24 -12.79
CA ARG A 16 -1.37 1.10 -13.10
C ARG A 16 -0.69 -0.21 -13.49
N ARG A 17 0.64 -0.23 -13.63
CA ARG A 17 1.41 -1.39 -14.13
C ARG A 17 2.45 -1.93 -13.15
N LEU A 18 2.54 -1.30 -11.98
CA LEU A 18 3.47 -1.67 -10.93
C LEU A 18 2.68 -1.68 -9.63
N GLY A 19 2.94 -2.69 -8.83
CA GLY A 19 2.32 -2.86 -7.54
C GLY A 19 2.97 -3.98 -6.76
N MET A 20 2.19 -4.50 -5.84
CA MET A 20 2.55 -5.66 -5.06
C MET A 20 1.32 -6.55 -4.87
N SER A 21 1.53 -7.84 -4.67
CA SER A 21 0.43 -8.77 -4.47
C SER A 21 0.72 -9.81 -3.41
N ASN A 22 -0.29 -10.08 -2.59
CA ASN A 22 -0.26 -11.18 -1.65
C ASN A 22 -0.59 -12.53 -2.33
N PHE A 23 -1.05 -12.56 -3.58
CA PHE A 23 -1.39 -13.82 -4.26
C PHE A 23 -0.15 -14.66 -4.59
N ASP A 24 0.96 -14.00 -4.91
CA ASP A 24 2.26 -14.60 -5.27
C ASP A 24 3.41 -14.07 -4.38
N HIS A 25 3.07 -13.30 -3.33
CA HIS A 25 4.03 -12.65 -2.44
C HIS A 25 5.08 -11.82 -3.21
N ALA A 26 4.67 -11.19 -4.32
CA ALA A 26 5.55 -10.48 -5.22
C ALA A 26 5.42 -8.96 -5.11
N ILE A 27 6.54 -8.28 -5.34
CA ILE A 27 6.64 -6.84 -5.53
C ILE A 27 7.22 -6.63 -6.92
N ASP A 28 6.54 -5.85 -7.76
CA ASP A 28 7.00 -5.63 -9.13
C ASP A 28 8.37 -4.93 -9.14
N PRO A 29 9.33 -5.38 -9.96
CA PRO A 29 10.62 -4.73 -10.10
C PRO A 29 10.47 -3.24 -10.48
N GLY A 30 11.15 -2.37 -9.73
CA GLY A 30 11.09 -0.91 -9.94
C GLY A 30 9.87 -0.22 -9.32
N PHE A 31 8.95 -0.95 -8.67
CA PHE A 31 7.84 -0.31 -7.95
C PHE A 31 8.36 0.59 -6.83
N GLU A 32 9.30 0.09 -6.02
CA GLU A 32 9.90 0.85 -4.92
C GLU A 32 10.56 2.15 -5.40
N ASP A 33 11.40 2.07 -6.43
CA ASP A 33 12.07 3.22 -7.02
C ASP A 33 11.08 4.28 -7.49
N ARG A 34 9.98 3.89 -8.14
CA ARG A 34 8.98 4.85 -8.61
C ARG A 34 8.26 5.54 -7.47
N LEU A 35 7.88 4.80 -6.43
CA LEU A 35 7.24 5.39 -5.25
C LEU A 35 8.15 6.40 -4.57
N ARG A 36 9.45 6.10 -4.42
CA ARG A 36 10.41 6.99 -3.76
C ARG A 36 10.72 8.27 -4.56
N ASN A 37 10.73 8.18 -5.89
CA ASN A 37 11.21 9.25 -6.75
C ASN A 37 10.10 10.08 -7.41
N GLU A 38 8.86 9.61 -7.40
CA GLU A 38 7.73 10.28 -8.03
C GLU A 38 6.57 10.44 -7.04
N ALA A 39 5.78 11.50 -7.20
CA ALA A 39 4.51 11.65 -6.48
C ALA A 39 3.46 10.70 -7.08
N VAL A 40 3.58 9.41 -6.77
CA VAL A 40 2.73 8.34 -7.30
C VAL A 40 2.28 7.37 -6.22
N TRP A 41 1.16 6.72 -6.45
CA TRP A 41 0.70 5.62 -5.62
C TRP A 41 0.41 4.38 -6.47
N GLY A 42 0.62 3.19 -5.91
CA GLY A 42 0.32 1.92 -6.56
C GLY A 42 -0.61 1.04 -5.74
N ARG A 43 -0.90 -0.15 -6.25
CA ARG A 43 -1.84 -1.09 -5.62
C ARG A 43 -1.10 -2.20 -4.89
N HIS A 44 -1.65 -2.58 -3.74
CA HIS A 44 -1.39 -3.86 -3.11
C HIS A 44 -2.65 -4.72 -3.24
N ALA A 45 -2.61 -5.76 -4.08
CA ALA A 45 -3.77 -6.62 -4.32
C ALA A 45 -3.70 -7.89 -3.46
N ALA A 46 -4.77 -8.14 -2.70
CA ALA A 46 -4.96 -9.36 -1.92
C ALA A 46 -6.39 -9.87 -2.03
N ARG A 47 -6.64 -11.07 -1.49
CA ARG A 47 -7.97 -11.71 -1.55
C ARG A 47 -9.04 -10.94 -0.78
N ASN A 48 -8.68 -10.43 0.40
CA ASN A 48 -9.61 -9.85 1.37
C ASN A 48 -9.56 -8.31 1.41
N PHE A 49 -8.58 -7.70 0.76
CA PHE A 49 -8.39 -6.26 0.78
C PHE A 49 -7.74 -5.74 -0.51
N ASN A 50 -7.82 -4.43 -0.70
CA ASN A 50 -6.99 -3.69 -1.65
C ASN A 50 -6.25 -2.57 -0.91
N GLY A 51 -4.95 -2.44 -1.16
CA GLY A 51 -4.13 -1.37 -0.62
C GLY A 51 -3.84 -0.29 -1.64
N ARG A 52 -3.75 0.95 -1.16
CA ARG A 52 -3.12 2.06 -1.89
C ARG A 52 -1.79 2.35 -1.22
N VAL A 53 -0.69 2.16 -1.96
CA VAL A 53 0.67 2.28 -1.43
C VAL A 53 1.33 3.53 -1.99
N TRP A 54 1.92 4.36 -1.14
CA TRP A 54 2.71 5.54 -1.54
C TRP A 54 3.95 5.68 -0.65
N PHE A 55 4.85 6.61 -1.01
CA PHE A 55 6.01 6.94 -0.20
C PHE A 55 5.98 8.42 0.20
N GLU A 56 6.19 8.70 1.48
CA GLU A 56 6.24 10.06 2.01
C GLU A 56 7.04 10.04 3.32
N ASN A 57 7.71 11.16 3.66
CA ASN A 57 8.43 11.30 4.94
C ASN A 57 9.39 10.13 5.25
N ASP A 58 10.13 9.68 4.25
CA ASP A 58 11.10 8.57 4.32
C ASP A 58 10.51 7.18 4.68
N ALA A 59 9.18 7.01 4.56
CA ALA A 59 8.51 5.74 4.79
C ALA A 59 7.51 5.38 3.68
N PHE A 60 7.28 4.08 3.51
CA PHE A 60 6.14 3.60 2.73
C PHE A 60 4.91 3.60 3.58
N HIS A 61 3.80 3.98 2.96
CA HIS A 61 2.49 4.06 3.57
C HIS A 61 1.52 3.23 2.76
N GLU A 62 0.60 2.54 3.43
CA GLU A 62 -0.50 1.86 2.77
C GLU A 62 -1.82 2.14 3.48
N GLN A 63 -2.80 2.59 2.71
CA GLN A 63 -4.19 2.64 3.14
C GLN A 63 -4.89 1.36 2.69
N VAL A 64 -5.38 0.57 3.65
CA VAL A 64 -6.05 -0.70 3.41
C VAL A 64 -7.55 -0.46 3.23
N TRP A 65 -8.11 -1.03 2.17
CA TRP A 65 -9.52 -0.93 1.82
C TRP A 65 -10.17 -2.31 1.81
N CYS A 66 -11.26 -2.46 2.57
CA CYS A 66 -12.12 -3.64 2.58
C CYS A 66 -13.55 -3.23 2.22
N TYR A 67 -14.20 -4.00 1.35
CA TYR A 67 -15.59 -3.75 0.92
C TYR A 67 -15.88 -2.30 0.46
N GLY A 68 -14.92 -1.64 -0.19
CA GLY A 68 -15.07 -0.29 -0.71
C GLY A 68 -14.87 0.85 0.30
N HIS A 69 -14.43 0.54 1.53
CA HIS A 69 -14.16 1.52 2.56
C HIS A 69 -12.73 1.39 3.10
N PRO A 70 -12.03 2.50 3.39
CA PRO A 70 -10.75 2.45 4.07
C PRO A 70 -10.96 1.97 5.51
N VAL A 71 -10.15 1.01 5.95
CA VAL A 71 -10.27 0.37 7.27
C VAL A 71 -9.04 0.57 8.14
N ALA A 72 -7.86 0.77 7.54
CA ALA A 72 -6.63 0.96 8.27
C ALA A 72 -5.56 1.68 7.45
N HIS A 73 -4.51 2.12 8.14
CA HIS A 73 -3.34 2.75 7.58
C HIS A 73 -2.08 2.23 8.28
N PHE A 74 -1.10 1.81 7.48
CA PHE A 74 0.19 1.29 7.96
C PHE A 74 1.34 2.07 7.36
N SER A 75 2.48 2.07 8.07
CA SER A 75 3.73 2.58 7.52
C SER A 75 4.92 1.70 7.91
N ALA A 76 5.88 1.60 6.98
CA ALA A 76 7.09 0.81 7.18
C ALA A 76 8.26 1.37 6.34
N PRO A 77 9.53 1.11 6.72
CA PRO A 77 10.68 1.64 6.01
C PRO A 77 10.93 0.97 4.64
N THR A 78 10.30 -0.18 4.39
CA THR A 78 10.50 -1.00 3.18
C THR A 78 9.20 -1.67 2.76
N LEU A 79 8.97 -1.87 1.46
CA LEU A 79 7.78 -2.55 0.94
C LEU A 79 7.58 -3.98 1.51
N PRO A 80 8.62 -4.84 1.64
CA PRO A 80 8.44 -6.17 2.23
C PRO A 80 7.92 -6.16 3.67
N LYS A 81 8.43 -5.25 4.51
CA LYS A 81 7.93 -5.09 5.89
C LYS A 81 6.49 -4.58 5.94
N LEU A 82 6.13 -3.66 5.03
CA LEU A 82 4.76 -3.16 4.93
C LEU A 82 3.80 -4.30 4.57
N MET A 83 4.17 -5.08 3.56
CA MET A 83 3.43 -6.25 3.10
C MET A 83 3.29 -7.30 4.20
N GLU A 84 4.37 -7.63 4.91
CA GLU A 84 4.34 -8.55 6.05
C GLU A 84 3.36 -8.09 7.14
N GLN A 85 3.41 -6.82 7.54
CA GLN A 85 2.50 -6.27 8.56
C GLN A 85 1.03 -6.39 8.14
N ILE A 86 0.72 -6.02 6.89
CA ILE A 86 -0.65 -5.99 6.41
C ILE A 86 -1.18 -7.40 6.15
N ASN A 87 -0.34 -8.30 5.63
CA ASN A 87 -0.72 -9.70 5.44
C ASN A 87 -0.93 -10.40 6.78
N ASN A 88 -0.14 -10.08 7.81
CA ASN A 88 -0.33 -10.61 9.16
C ASN A 88 -1.59 -10.07 9.86
N GLU A 89 -2.21 -8.99 9.38
CA GLU A 89 -3.43 -8.43 9.96
C GLU A 89 -4.67 -8.77 9.11
N TYR A 90 -4.57 -8.65 7.79
CA TYR A 90 -5.67 -8.75 6.83
C TYR A 90 -5.53 -9.89 5.80
N GLY A 91 -4.38 -10.55 5.76
CA GLY A 91 -4.07 -11.60 4.78
C GLY A 91 -4.59 -12.99 5.13
N TRP A 92 -5.22 -13.18 6.29
CA TRP A 92 -5.72 -14.49 6.73
C TRP A 92 -6.93 -14.98 5.91
N GLU A 93 -6.67 -15.94 5.03
CA GLU A 93 -7.40 -17.22 4.90
C GLU A 93 -6.39 -18.35 4.72
#